data_AF-A0A7W0YSA6-F1
#
_entry.id   AF-A0A7W0YSA6-F1
#
_cell.length_a   1.000
_cell.length_b   1.000
_cell.length_c   1.000
_cell.angle_alpha   90.00
_cell.angle_beta   90.00
_cell.angle_gamma   90.00
#
_symmetry.space_group_name_H-M   'P 1'
#
loop_
_entity.id
_entity.type
_entity.pdbx_description
1 polymer ?
#
loop_
_entity_poly.entity_id
_entity_poly.type
_entity_poly.pdbx_seq_one_letter_code
_entity_poly.pdbx_strand_id
1 'polypeptide(L)'
;MLCQGRGSAANSAVAYCLCVTAVDPVANGLLFERFLSEKRVDGLAEAPDIDVDIEHDRREEVLDYMYGHYERSHSAIACIVQTYRGPNSMRAFGYPIEQVNDLSKRMHYDEPKEGAERIRTELGARFGFDGDHCPTPSPPSTETSIPG
;
A
#
# COMPACT_ATOMS: atom_id res chain seq x y z
N MET A 1 14.17 -4.96 -21.81
CA MET A 1 13.62 -4.68 -20.48
C MET A 1 13.08 -3.29 -20.55
N LEU A 2 11.78 -3.09 -20.33
CA LEU A 2 11.23 -1.75 -20.21
C LEU A 2 11.50 -1.27 -18.78
N CYS A 3 12.24 -0.17 -18.65
CA CYS A 3 12.46 0.51 -17.39
C CYS A 3 12.19 2.00 -17.56
N GLN A 4 11.53 2.60 -16.57
CA GLN A 4 11.20 4.02 -16.61
C GLN A 4 11.39 4.63 -15.22
N GLY A 5 12.22 5.67 -15.13
CA GLY A 5 12.32 6.48 -13.91
C GLY A 5 11.01 7.21 -13.60
N ARG A 6 10.64 7.23 -12.32
CA ARG A 6 9.39 7.82 -11.79
C ARG A 6 9.68 8.98 -10.85
N GLY A 7 8.65 9.79 -10.59
CA GLY A 7 8.70 10.83 -9.56
C GLY A 7 9.61 12.00 -9.93
N SER A 8 10.32 12.53 -8.93
CA SER A 8 11.19 13.70 -9.11
C SER A 8 12.43 13.41 -9.97
N ALA A 9 12.81 12.14 -10.16
CA ALA A 9 13.93 11.74 -11.01
C ALA A 9 13.81 12.27 -12.45
N ALA A 10 12.58 12.39 -12.97
CA ALA A 10 12.31 12.94 -14.31
C ALA A 10 12.74 14.42 -14.46
N ASN A 11 12.92 15.15 -13.35
CA ASN A 11 13.31 16.55 -13.38
C ASN A 11 14.83 16.76 -13.54
N SER A 12 15.62 15.68 -13.54
CA SER A 12 17.08 15.74 -13.62
C SER A 12 17.57 15.56 -15.06
N ALA A 13 18.27 16.57 -15.59
CA ALA A 13 18.91 16.47 -16.90
C ALA A 13 19.98 15.37 -16.93
N VAL A 14 20.64 15.12 -15.79
CA VAL A 14 21.61 14.03 -15.66
C VAL A 14 20.93 12.68 -15.76
N ALA A 15 19.78 12.49 -15.09
CA ALA A 15 19.02 11.24 -15.18
C ALA A 15 18.54 10.96 -16.60
N TYR A 16 18.14 12.00 -17.33
CA TYR A 16 17.80 11.90 -18.75
C TYR A 16 19.02 11.52 -19.61
N CYS A 17 20.16 12.20 -19.44
CA CYS A 17 21.38 11.91 -20.19
C CYS A 17 21.96 10.52 -19.92
N LEU A 18 21.77 9.98 -18.71
CA LEU A 18 22.16 8.61 -18.33
C LEU A 18 21.11 7.55 -18.71
N CYS A 19 20.02 7.95 -19.38
CA CYS A 19 18.91 7.08 -19.75
C CYS A 19 18.22 6.39 -18.56
N VAL A 20 18.28 7.00 -17.36
CA VAL A 20 17.49 6.58 -16.20
C VAL A 20 16.03 6.98 -16.38
N THR A 21 15.79 8.16 -16.98
CA THR A 21 14.46 8.64 -17.36
C THR A 21 14.40 8.90 -18.87
N ALA A 22 13.22 8.74 -19.46
CA ALA A 22 13.00 8.99 -20.90
C ALA A 22 12.47 10.41 -21.20
N VAL A 23 12.30 11.24 -20.18
CA VAL A 23 11.69 12.58 -20.29
C VAL A 23 12.79 13.62 -20.27
N ASP A 24 12.84 14.47 -21.30
CA ASP A 24 13.73 15.64 -21.35
C ASP A 24 13.20 16.74 -20.40
N PRO A 25 13.87 17.03 -19.28
CA PRO A 25 13.38 18.01 -18.31
C PRO A 25 13.49 19.45 -18.81
N VAL A 26 14.41 19.74 -19.73
CA VAL A 26 14.61 21.08 -20.28
C VAL A 26 13.50 21.40 -21.28
N ALA A 27 13.22 20.47 -22.20
CA ALA A 27 12.14 20.63 -23.16
C ALA A 27 10.76 20.75 -22.50
N ASN A 28 10.58 20.10 -21.33
CA ASN A 28 9.32 20.10 -20.58
C ASN A 28 9.28 21.14 -19.43
N GLY A 29 10.33 21.94 -19.24
CA GLY A 29 10.37 22.97 -18.19
C GLY A 29 10.22 22.44 -16.76
N LEU A 30 10.78 21.26 -16.48
CA LEU A 30 10.67 20.60 -15.17
C LEU A 30 11.63 21.24 -14.15
N LEU A 31 11.16 21.37 -12.90
CA LEU A 31 11.91 22.01 -11.81
C LEU A 31 12.92 21.05 -11.17
N PHE A 32 14.21 21.30 -11.37
CA PHE A 32 15.30 20.48 -10.82
C PHE A 32 15.30 20.45 -9.29
N GLU A 33 14.91 21.54 -8.63
CA GLU A 33 14.93 21.70 -7.18
C GLU A 33 13.99 20.74 -6.45
N ARG A 34 13.02 20.15 -7.17
CA ARG A 34 12.16 19.06 -6.65
C ARG A 34 12.89 17.72 -6.60
N PHE A 35 13.94 17.54 -7.40
CA PHE A 35 14.77 16.35 -7.39
C PHE A 35 15.88 16.47 -6.35
N LEU A 36 16.61 17.59 -6.38
CA LEU A 36 17.70 17.87 -5.46
C LEU A 36 17.62 19.32 -4.99
N SER A 37 17.49 19.54 -3.69
CA SER A 37 17.41 20.88 -3.10
C SER A 37 18.67 21.22 -2.31
N GLU A 38 19.23 22.40 -2.55
CA GLU A 38 20.38 22.94 -1.80
C GLU A 38 20.01 23.45 -0.39
N LYS A 39 18.73 23.74 -0.13
CA LYS A 39 18.25 24.26 1.16
C LYS A 39 17.74 23.11 2.04
N ARG A 40 18.51 22.76 3.07
CA ARG A 40 18.03 22.00 4.24
C ARG A 40 18.32 22.76 5.52
N VAL A 41 17.36 22.73 6.45
CA VAL A 41 17.27 23.61 7.62
C VAL A 41 18.28 23.23 8.72
N ASP A 42 19.04 22.16 8.50
CA ASP A 42 19.78 21.38 9.52
C ASP A 42 21.14 20.86 9.04
N GLY A 43 21.64 21.29 7.87
CA GLY A 43 23.01 20.99 7.41
C GLY A 43 23.26 19.56 6.91
N LEU A 44 22.23 18.71 6.86
CA LEU A 44 22.28 17.40 6.24
C LEU A 44 21.57 17.48 4.89
N ALA A 45 22.28 17.26 3.79
CA ALA A 45 21.65 17.07 2.49
C ALA A 45 20.95 15.70 2.45
N GLU A 46 19.61 15.71 2.49
CA GLU A 46 18.75 14.76 1.77
C GLU A 46 19.34 14.07 0.55
N ALA A 47 19.65 12.78 0.62
CA ALA A 47 19.88 12.02 -0.59
C ALA A 47 18.60 12.03 -1.46
N PRO A 48 18.68 12.30 -2.77
CA PRO A 48 17.52 12.20 -3.65
C PRO A 48 17.08 10.75 -3.80
N ASP A 49 15.77 10.51 -3.86
CA ASP A 49 15.20 9.19 -4.10
C ASP A 49 14.91 8.99 -5.60
N ILE A 50 15.30 7.83 -6.16
CA ILE A 50 15.15 7.50 -7.59
C ILE A 50 14.40 6.17 -7.70
N ASP A 51 13.10 6.27 -7.94
CA ASP A 51 12.25 5.12 -8.25
C ASP A 51 12.39 4.74 -9.73
N VAL A 52 12.63 3.46 -10.02
CA VAL A 52 12.64 2.90 -11.38
C VAL A 52 11.58 1.82 -11.49
N ASP A 53 10.61 2.02 -12.38
CA ASP A 53 9.61 1.02 -12.71
C ASP A 53 10.24 -0.04 -13.64
N ILE A 54 10.00 -1.32 -13.35
CA ILE A 54 10.52 -2.47 -14.12
C ILE A 54 9.32 -3.29 -14.61
N GLU A 55 9.43 -3.84 -15.82
CA GLU A 55 8.49 -4.84 -16.34
C GLU A 55 8.26 -5.99 -15.35
N HIS A 56 7.00 -6.21 -14.98
CA HIS A 56 6.62 -7.14 -13.92
C HIS A 56 7.18 -8.56 -14.12
N ASP A 57 7.09 -9.11 -15.34
CA ASP A 57 7.59 -10.44 -15.69
C ASP A 57 9.11 -10.58 -15.57
N ARG A 58 9.83 -9.46 -15.59
CA ARG A 58 11.30 -9.41 -15.55
C ARG A 58 11.85 -8.90 -14.21
N ARG A 59 10.98 -8.66 -13.23
CA ARG A 59 11.38 -8.18 -11.89
C ARG A 59 12.36 -9.14 -11.21
N GLU A 60 12.16 -10.44 -11.36
CA GLU A 60 13.05 -11.45 -10.76
C GLU A 60 14.47 -11.40 -11.36
N GLU A 61 14.61 -11.13 -12.67
CA GLU A 61 15.93 -10.95 -13.29
C GLU A 61 16.71 -9.79 -12.65
N VAL A 62 16.02 -8.70 -12.31
CA VAL A 62 16.64 -7.54 -11.66
C VAL A 62 16.99 -7.85 -10.21
N LEU A 63 16.14 -8.56 -9.47
CA LEU A 63 16.46 -8.99 -8.12
C LEU A 63 17.67 -9.92 -8.08
N ASP A 64 17.72 -10.90 -8.98
CA ASP A 64 18.87 -11.81 -9.11
C ASP A 64 20.14 -11.03 -9.47
N TYR A 65 20.06 -10.06 -10.37
CA TYR A 65 21.17 -9.16 -10.68
C TYR A 65 21.63 -8.38 -9.44
N MET A 66 20.70 -7.77 -8.69
CA MET A 66 21.04 -7.01 -7.47
C MET A 66 21.73 -7.89 -6.44
N TYR A 67 21.22 -9.09 -6.18
CA TYR A 67 21.82 -10.03 -5.24
C TYR A 67 23.16 -10.59 -5.71
N GLY A 68 23.34 -10.79 -7.02
CA GLY A 68 24.61 -11.22 -7.60
C GLY A 68 25.67 -10.10 -7.59
N HIS A 69 25.25 -8.86 -7.82
CA HIS A 69 26.16 -7.71 -7.91
C HIS A 69 26.56 -7.14 -6.56
N TYR A 70 25.62 -7.06 -5.61
CA TYR A 70 25.83 -6.44 -4.30
C TYR A 70 25.87 -7.44 -3.13
N GLU A 71 25.68 -8.73 -3.40
CA GLU A 71 25.62 -9.81 -2.40
C GLU A 71 24.39 -9.73 -1.47
N ARG A 72 24.02 -10.88 -0.90
CA ARG A 72 22.89 -10.98 0.06
C ARG A 72 23.16 -10.30 1.40
N SER A 73 24.42 -10.07 1.76
CA SER A 73 24.82 -9.37 2.98
C SER A 73 24.52 -7.87 2.94
N HIS A 74 24.44 -7.27 1.75
CA HIS A 74 24.23 -5.83 1.56
C HIS A 74 22.93 -5.46 0.85
N SER A 75 22.16 -6.44 0.38
CA SER A 75 20.90 -6.21 -0.33
C SER A 75 19.73 -6.88 0.37
N ALA A 76 18.61 -6.16 0.49
CA ALA A 76 17.36 -6.69 1.01
C ALA A 76 16.16 -5.95 0.41
N ILE A 77 15.00 -6.60 0.39
CA ILE A 77 13.73 -5.96 0.02
C ILE A 77 13.14 -5.31 1.27
N ALA A 78 12.73 -4.04 1.16
CA ALA A 78 12.03 -3.35 2.24
C ALA A 78 10.67 -4.03 2.51
N CYS A 79 10.42 -4.36 3.78
CA CYS A 79 9.15 -4.97 4.21
C CYS A 79 8.08 -3.89 4.40
N ILE A 80 6.84 -4.23 4.09
CA ILE A 80 5.67 -3.41 4.41
C ILE A 80 4.93 -4.09 5.57
N VAL A 81 4.68 -3.34 6.64
CA VAL A 81 3.83 -3.80 7.75
C VAL A 81 2.37 -3.58 7.38
N GLN A 82 1.62 -4.66 7.20
CA GLN A 82 0.17 -4.60 6.99
C GLN A 82 -0.52 -4.53 8.35
N THR A 83 -1.22 -3.42 8.62
CA THR A 83 -2.05 -3.26 9.81
C THR A 83 -3.52 -3.56 9.49
N TYR A 84 -4.26 -4.07 10.47
CA TYR A 84 -5.71 -4.25 10.32
C TYR A 84 -6.39 -2.88 10.26
N ARG A 85 -6.97 -2.55 9.10
CA ARG A 85 -7.91 -1.43 8.98
C ARG A 85 -9.30 -1.89 9.45
N GLY A 86 -10.10 -0.99 10.02
CA GLY A 86 -11.41 -1.30 10.62
C GLY A 86 -12.29 -2.27 9.82
N PRO A 87 -12.46 -2.07 8.49
CA PRO A 87 -13.15 -3.02 7.61
C PRO A 87 -12.69 -4.49 7.68
N ASN A 88 -11.38 -4.72 7.80
CA ASN A 88 -10.80 -6.07 7.75
C ASN A 88 -10.83 -6.75 9.12
N SER A 89 -10.78 -6.00 10.22
CA SER A 89 -10.90 -6.58 11.56
C SER A 89 -12.31 -7.08 11.85
N MET A 90 -13.34 -6.44 11.27
CA MET A 90 -14.75 -6.85 11.45
C MET A 90 -15.06 -8.28 11.01
N ARG A 91 -14.34 -8.77 9.98
CA ARG A 91 -14.48 -10.16 9.48
C ARG A 91 -14.05 -11.20 10.53
N ALA A 92 -13.21 -10.83 11.49
CA ALA A 92 -12.72 -11.73 12.53
C ALA A 92 -13.75 -11.96 13.66
N PHE A 93 -14.76 -11.11 13.80
CA PHE A 93 -15.76 -11.18 14.88
C PHE A 93 -17.00 -12.02 14.54
N GLY A 94 -16.95 -12.88 13.52
CA GLY A 94 -18.02 -13.85 13.25
C GLY A 94 -19.34 -13.25 12.72
N TYR A 95 -19.36 -11.97 12.35
CA TYR A 95 -20.53 -11.33 11.78
C TYR A 95 -20.84 -11.84 10.36
N PRO A 96 -22.14 -11.87 9.96
CA PRO A 96 -22.54 -12.14 8.59
C PRO A 96 -21.81 -11.25 7.59
N ILE A 97 -21.35 -11.86 6.49
CA ILE A 97 -20.51 -11.21 5.49
C ILE A 97 -21.17 -9.96 4.87
N GLU A 98 -22.49 -9.99 4.70
CA GLU A 98 -23.28 -8.87 4.16
C GLU A 98 -23.24 -7.65 5.09
N GLN A 99 -23.41 -7.87 6.40
CA GLN A 99 -23.33 -6.81 7.40
C GLN A 99 -21.92 -6.21 7.46
N VAL A 100 -20.89 -7.06 7.41
CA VAL A 100 -19.49 -6.60 7.40
C VAL A 100 -19.20 -5.79 6.14
N ASN A 101 -19.68 -6.22 4.97
CA ASN A 101 -19.49 -5.49 3.71
C ASN A 101 -20.18 -4.13 3.72
N ASP A 102 -21.40 -4.04 4.26
CA ASP A 102 -22.14 -2.80 4.37
C ASP A 102 -21.46 -1.79 5.30
N LEU A 103 -20.95 -2.27 6.44
CA LEU A 103 -20.25 -1.44 7.40
C LEU A 103 -18.89 -0.99 6.85
N SER A 104 -18.15 -1.91 6.23
CA SER A 104 -16.87 -1.66 5.55
C SER A 104 -16.95 -0.53 4.53
N LYS A 105 -17.99 -0.49 3.69
CA LYS A 105 -18.16 0.55 2.65
C LYS A 105 -18.30 1.95 3.24
N ARG A 106 -18.79 2.08 4.47
CA ARG A 106 -19.09 3.37 5.13
C ARG A 106 -17.95 3.89 6.01
N MET A 107 -16.91 3.06 6.19
CA MET A 107 -15.77 3.30 7.07
C MET A 107 -14.44 3.24 6.33
N HIS A 108 -14.45 3.30 5.00
CA HIS A 108 -13.25 3.10 4.17
C HIS A 108 -12.13 4.10 4.47
N TYR A 109 -12.48 5.31 4.90
CA TYR A 109 -11.56 6.39 5.22
C TYR A 109 -11.44 6.67 6.72
N ASP A 110 -12.13 5.91 7.56
CA ASP A 110 -12.08 6.12 9.00
C ASP A 110 -10.76 5.58 9.56
N GLU A 111 -10.11 6.37 10.39
CA GLU A 111 -9.06 5.83 11.26
C GLU A 111 -9.65 4.77 12.19
N PRO A 112 -8.92 3.69 12.55
CA PRO A 112 -9.49 2.58 13.31
C PRO A 112 -10.21 3.00 14.61
N LYS A 113 -9.69 4.03 15.29
CA LYS A 113 -10.30 4.58 16.50
C LYS A 113 -11.63 5.28 16.21
N GLU A 114 -11.67 6.13 15.18
CA GLU A 114 -12.88 6.86 14.78
C GLU A 114 -13.94 5.89 14.27
N GLY A 115 -13.52 4.91 13.49
CA GLY A 115 -14.40 3.87 13.00
C GLY A 115 -15.01 3.04 14.15
N ALA A 116 -14.22 2.68 15.16
CA ALA A 116 -14.72 1.99 16.34
C ALA A 116 -15.74 2.85 17.13
N GLU A 117 -15.47 4.15 17.31
CA GLU A 117 -16.44 5.04 17.96
C GLU A 117 -17.73 5.17 17.15
N ARG A 118 -17.64 5.35 15.83
CA ARG A 118 -18.82 5.44 14.94
C ARG A 118 -19.65 4.16 14.94
N ILE A 119 -19.00 3.00 15.04
CA ILE A 119 -19.70 1.73 15.27
C ILE A 119 -20.47 1.78 16.59
N ARG A 120 -19.84 2.22 17.69
CA ARG A 120 -20.52 2.27 19.00
C ARG A 120 -21.66 3.28 19.05
N THR A 121 -21.51 4.45 18.41
CA THR A 121 -22.44 5.57 18.60
C THR A 121 -23.53 5.67 17.53
N GLU A 122 -23.25 5.30 16.28
CA GLU A 122 -24.11 5.60 15.14
C GLU A 122 -24.50 4.37 14.31
N LEU A 123 -23.50 3.56 13.96
CA LEU A 123 -23.66 2.50 12.96
C LEU A 123 -24.09 1.18 13.60
N GLY A 124 -23.71 0.93 14.85
CA GLY A 124 -24.04 -0.29 15.58
C GLY A 124 -25.53 -0.51 15.74
N ALA A 125 -26.23 0.49 16.27
CA ALA A 125 -27.69 0.45 16.42
C ALA A 125 -28.44 0.36 15.07
N ARG A 126 -27.87 0.94 14.00
CA ARG A 126 -28.50 0.97 12.66
C ARG A 126 -28.36 -0.35 11.90
N PHE A 127 -27.26 -1.06 12.10
CA PHE A 127 -26.93 -2.28 11.37
C PHE A 127 -26.95 -3.55 12.23
N GLY A 128 -27.40 -3.42 13.50
CA GLY A 128 -27.47 -4.55 14.44
C GLY A 128 -26.10 -5.04 14.90
N PHE A 129 -25.09 -4.16 14.90
CA PHE A 129 -23.75 -4.46 15.38
C PHE A 129 -23.63 -3.99 16.83
N ASP A 130 -23.55 -4.94 17.76
CA ASP A 130 -23.25 -4.66 19.16
C ASP A 130 -21.73 -4.74 19.32
N GLY A 131 -21.07 -3.59 19.42
CA GLY A 131 -19.61 -3.51 19.52
C GLY A 131 -19.02 -4.27 20.71
N ASP A 132 -19.86 -4.65 21.68
CA ASP A 132 -19.48 -5.37 22.90
C ASP A 132 -19.95 -6.83 22.90
N HIS A 133 -20.71 -7.27 21.88
CA HIS A 133 -21.21 -8.64 21.76
C HIS A 133 -20.84 -9.25 20.41
N CYS A 134 -19.88 -10.18 20.42
CA CYS A 134 -19.58 -11.02 19.27
C CYS A 134 -20.74 -12.01 19.06
N PRO A 135 -21.44 -12.01 17.90
CA PRO A 135 -22.49 -12.97 17.64
C PRO A 135 -21.89 -14.38 17.69
N THR A 136 -22.56 -15.28 18.41
CA THR A 136 -22.17 -16.69 18.37
C THR A 136 -22.27 -17.20 16.92
N PRO A 137 -21.23 -17.85 16.39
CA PRO A 137 -21.31 -18.39 15.03
C PRO A 137 -22.48 -19.35 14.97
N SER A 138 -23.38 -19.14 14.01
CA SER A 138 -24.45 -20.10 13.75
C SER A 138 -23.82 -21.46 13.43
N PRO A 139 -24.34 -22.57 13.99
CA PRO A 139 -23.84 -23.89 13.64
C PRO A 139 -23.95 -24.07 12.12
N PRO A 140 -22.99 -24.75 11.48
CA PRO A 140 -23.05 -25.02 10.05
C PRO A 140 -24.38 -25.72 9.75
N SER A 141 -25.13 -25.19 8.78
CA SER A 141 -26.40 -25.75 8.35
C SER A 141 -26.21 -27.23 8.06
N THR A 142 -26.73 -28.07 8.94
CA THR A 142 -26.80 -29.50 8.72
C THR A 142 -27.91 -29.71 7.71
N GLU A 143 -27.55 -30.08 6.48
CA GLU A 143 -28.31 -30.90 5.52
C GLU A 143 -27.91 -30.54 4.08
N THR A 144 -26.99 -31.32 3.54
CA THR A 144 -27.15 -31.79 2.17
C THR A 144 -27.02 -33.30 2.25
N SER A 145 -28.16 -33.95 2.53
CA SER A 145 -28.31 -35.38 2.33
C SER A 145 -28.02 -35.66 0.86
N ILE A 146 -26.84 -36.22 0.59
CA ILE A 146 -26.51 -36.78 -0.72
C ILE A 146 -27.38 -38.04 -0.86
N PRO A 147 -28.33 -38.10 -1.82
CA PRO A 147 -29.05 -39.35 -2.08
C PRO A 147 -28.05 -40.36 -2.68
N GLY A 148 -28.01 -41.55 -2.07
CA GLY A 148 -27.24 -42.69 -2.56
C GLY A 148 -27.90 -43.45 -3.70
#